data_AF-Q5AEM8-F1
#
_entry.id   AF-Q5AEM8-F1
#
_cell.length_a   1.000
_cell.length_b   1.000
_cell.length_c   1.000
_cell.angle_alpha   90.00
_cell.angle_beta   90.00
_cell.angle_gamma   90.00
#
_symmetry.space_group_name_H-M   'P 1'
#
loop_
_entity.id
_entity.type
_entity.pdbx_description
1 polymer ?
#
loop_
_entity_poly.entity_id
_entity_poly.type
_entity_poly.pdbx_seq_one_letter_code
_entity_poly.pdbx_strand_id
1 'polypeptide(L)'
;MFSLGVQSRLFTRRALFSGFRFNSTTTTTTTASQPRLTWVDYFQLKKQNNRINTIAGVFTGLGGAFITLSYLGNIEIDVEKPIMGFDPLMVMGGAVILGGLVGFLVGPFIGSSIFRLTNRAQLKQFELKNTEFLSRLRIKRPDPSSQSFSNPIPDYYGEKIYSLKDYKQWLRDCNAFRRKSKEFL
;
A
#
# COMPACT_ATOMS: atom_id res chain seq x y z
N MET A 1 -44.05 -13.57 50.03
CA MET A 1 -44.62 -12.34 49.44
C MET A 1 -44.05 -12.19 48.03
N PHE A 2 -44.93 -12.10 47.03
CA PHE A 2 -44.73 -11.92 45.57
C PHE A 2 -43.90 -12.96 44.79
N SER A 3 -44.65 -13.85 44.10
CA SER A 3 -44.25 -14.65 42.93
C SER A 3 -44.50 -13.84 41.66
N LEU A 4 -43.55 -13.81 40.72
CA LEU A 4 -43.72 -13.25 39.37
C LEU A 4 -43.21 -14.24 38.32
N GLY A 5 -44.15 -14.96 37.71
CA GLY A 5 -44.42 -14.90 36.28
C GLY A 5 -43.38 -15.42 35.28
N VAL A 6 -43.55 -16.69 34.89
CA VAL A 6 -43.01 -17.35 33.68
C VAL A 6 -43.72 -16.83 32.41
N GLN A 7 -42.97 -16.50 31.35
CA GLN A 7 -43.44 -16.63 29.95
C GLN A 7 -42.25 -16.83 29.01
N SER A 8 -42.06 -18.07 28.57
CA SER A 8 -41.20 -18.47 27.44
C SER A 8 -41.82 -18.04 26.10
N ARG A 9 -41.02 -17.51 25.18
CA ARG A 9 -41.36 -17.47 23.74
C ARG A 9 -40.25 -18.09 22.92
N LEU A 10 -40.54 -19.28 22.39
CA LEU A 10 -39.79 -19.95 21.35
C LEU A 10 -40.04 -19.22 20.02
N PHE A 11 -38.97 -18.72 19.40
CA PHE A 11 -38.99 -18.33 17.99
C PHE A 11 -38.32 -19.42 17.16
N THR A 12 -39.13 -20.30 16.60
CA THR A 12 -38.78 -21.14 15.45
C THR A 12 -38.88 -20.30 14.17
N ARG A 13 -37.76 -20.07 13.47
CA ARG A 13 -37.78 -19.71 12.05
C ARG A 13 -37.04 -20.77 11.24
N ARG A 14 -37.84 -21.49 10.45
CA ARG A 14 -37.46 -22.38 9.35
C ARG A 14 -36.91 -21.56 8.16
N ALA A 15 -36.15 -22.27 7.33
CA ALA A 15 -35.77 -21.97 5.94
C ALA A 15 -34.65 -20.91 5.81
N LEU A 16 -33.57 -21.12 5.07
CA LEU A 16 -33.44 -21.81 3.79
C LEU A 16 -32.07 -22.51 3.71
N PHE A 17 -32.07 -23.80 3.42
CA PHE A 17 -30.90 -24.50 2.90
C PHE A 17 -30.71 -24.07 1.44
N SER A 18 -29.79 -23.15 1.17
CA SER A 18 -29.20 -23.01 -0.16
C SER A 18 -27.99 -23.93 -0.23
N GLY A 19 -28.06 -24.96 -1.06
CA GLY A 19 -27.06 -26.01 -1.17
C GLY A 19 -25.64 -25.49 -1.37
N PHE A 20 -24.75 -25.90 -0.46
CA PHE A 20 -23.32 -25.87 -0.71
C PHE A 20 -23.01 -26.88 -1.83
N ARG A 21 -22.86 -26.41 -3.08
CA ARG A 21 -22.21 -27.20 -4.12
C ARG A 21 -20.71 -27.23 -3.82
N PHE A 22 -20.24 -28.35 -3.25
CA PHE A 22 -18.83 -28.69 -3.23
C PHE A 22 -18.40 -29.03 -4.66
N ASN A 23 -17.78 -28.08 -5.36
CA ASN A 23 -17.05 -28.39 -6.58
C ASN A 23 -15.71 -29.03 -6.19
N SER A 24 -15.69 -30.36 -6.12
CA SER A 24 -14.47 -31.14 -5.91
C SER A 24 -13.70 -31.21 -7.22
N THR A 25 -12.69 -30.36 -7.40
CA THR A 25 -11.62 -30.65 -8.36
C THR A 25 -10.62 -31.58 -7.68
N THR A 26 -10.61 -32.83 -8.11
CA THR A 26 -9.59 -33.83 -7.80
C THR A 26 -8.19 -33.26 -8.05
N THR A 27 -7.47 -32.90 -7.00
CA THR A 27 -6.03 -32.64 -7.04
C THR A 27 -5.30 -33.97 -7.19
N THR A 28 -4.85 -34.26 -8.39
CA THR A 28 -3.85 -35.28 -8.67
C THR A 28 -2.61 -35.00 -7.82
N THR A 29 -2.29 -35.93 -6.94
CA THR A 29 -1.11 -35.97 -6.08
C THR A 29 0.16 -35.88 -6.93
N THR A 30 0.67 -34.65 -7.08
CA THR A 30 1.99 -34.34 -7.62
C THR A 30 2.73 -33.53 -6.56
N THR A 31 3.60 -34.22 -5.83
CA THR A 31 4.81 -33.67 -5.19
C THR A 31 4.64 -32.31 -4.51
N ALA A 32 3.88 -32.24 -3.40
CA ALA A 32 3.78 -31.10 -2.45
C ALA A 32 4.32 -29.74 -2.95
N SER A 33 3.80 -29.25 -4.08
CA SER A 33 4.22 -27.98 -4.64
C SER A 33 3.40 -26.92 -3.93
N GLN A 34 4.05 -26.08 -3.12
CA GLN A 34 3.41 -24.95 -2.43
C GLN A 34 2.38 -24.26 -3.34
N PRO A 35 1.12 -24.06 -2.89
CA PRO A 35 0.07 -23.53 -3.74
C PRO A 35 0.53 -22.20 -4.34
N ARG A 36 0.40 -22.06 -5.66
CA ARG A 36 0.81 -20.84 -6.37
C ARG A 36 -0.06 -19.67 -5.93
N LEU A 37 0.56 -18.58 -5.48
CA LEU A 37 -0.10 -17.32 -5.12
C LEU A 37 -1.09 -16.87 -6.22
N THR A 38 -2.36 -16.68 -5.85
CA THR A 38 -3.38 -16.19 -6.80
C THR A 38 -3.16 -14.70 -7.12
N TRP A 39 -3.71 -14.21 -8.22
CA TRP A 39 -3.62 -12.78 -8.56
C TRP A 39 -4.27 -11.88 -7.53
N VAL A 40 -5.36 -12.34 -6.90
CA VAL A 40 -6.06 -11.58 -5.86
C VAL A 40 -5.16 -11.42 -4.64
N ASP A 41 -4.53 -12.52 -4.19
CA ASP A 41 -3.61 -12.50 -3.04
C ASP A 41 -2.38 -11.66 -3.32
N TYR A 42 -1.82 -11.75 -4.54
CA TYR A 42 -0.71 -10.90 -4.97
C TYR A 42 -1.02 -9.40 -4.85
N PHE A 43 -2.19 -8.98 -5.34
CA PHE A 43 -2.58 -7.57 -5.25
C PHE A 43 -2.82 -7.12 -3.81
N GLN A 44 -3.35 -8.00 -2.95
CA GLN A 44 -3.48 -7.74 -1.52
C GLN A 44 -2.11 -7.57 -0.85
N LEU A 45 -1.15 -8.45 -1.12
CA LEU A 45 0.23 -8.35 -0.63
C LEU A 45 0.92 -7.08 -1.13
N LYS A 46 0.76 -6.72 -2.42
CA LYS A 46 1.28 -5.46 -2.99
C LYS A 46 0.70 -4.24 -2.25
N LYS A 47 -0.61 -4.25 -1.96
CA LYS A 47 -1.28 -3.19 -1.20
C LYS A 47 -0.78 -3.12 0.23
N GLN A 48 -0.59 -4.28 0.88
CA GLN A 48 -0.05 -4.38 2.23
C GLN A 48 1.39 -3.83 2.29
N ASN A 49 2.26 -4.21 1.35
CA ASN A 49 3.62 -3.69 1.25
C ASN A 49 3.64 -2.16 1.16
N ASN A 50 2.84 -1.59 0.24
CA ASN A 50 2.76 -0.13 0.10
C ASN A 50 2.28 0.55 1.40
N ARG A 51 1.24 0.00 2.05
CA ARG A 51 0.72 0.53 3.31
C ARG A 51 1.75 0.48 4.44
N ILE A 52 2.44 -0.65 4.59
CA ILE A 52 3.50 -0.79 5.62
C ILE A 52 4.60 0.24 5.38
N ASN A 53 5.04 0.44 4.13
CA ASN A 53 6.07 1.43 3.81
C ASN A 53 5.62 2.87 4.09
N THR A 54 4.38 3.24 3.72
CA THR A 54 3.84 4.57 4.02
C THR A 54 3.71 4.80 5.53
N ILE A 55 3.16 3.82 6.25
CA ILE A 55 2.99 3.89 7.71
C ILE A 55 4.35 3.98 8.39
N ALA A 56 5.31 3.15 8.00
CA ALA A 56 6.68 3.20 8.51
C ALA A 56 7.30 4.57 8.26
N GLY A 57 7.15 5.15 7.06
CA GLY A 57 7.56 6.53 6.74
C GLY A 57 7.00 7.56 7.71
N VAL A 58 5.69 7.54 7.96
CA VAL A 58 5.06 8.48 8.89
C VAL A 58 5.59 8.29 10.32
N PHE A 59 5.67 7.06 10.80
CA PHE A 59 6.16 6.78 12.16
C PHE A 59 7.62 7.15 12.35
N THR A 60 8.50 6.85 11.39
CA THR A 60 9.91 7.20 11.47
C THR A 60 10.13 8.69 11.26
N GLY A 61 9.27 9.37 10.49
CA GLY A 61 9.26 10.82 10.39
C GLY A 61 8.89 11.49 11.72
N LEU A 62 7.83 11.03 12.38
CA LEU A 62 7.48 11.51 13.73
C LEU A 62 8.58 11.17 14.74
N GLY A 63 9.16 9.97 14.67
CA GLY A 63 10.28 9.57 15.51
C GLY A 63 11.52 10.44 15.30
N GLY A 64 11.86 10.77 14.05
CA GLY A 64 12.96 11.66 13.70
C GLY A 64 12.75 13.07 14.24
N ALA A 65 11.55 13.63 14.04
CA ALA A 65 11.18 14.92 14.61
C ALA A 65 11.25 14.92 16.15
N PHE A 66 10.79 13.85 16.79
CA PHE A 66 10.82 13.70 18.24
C PHE A 66 12.26 13.58 18.79
N ILE A 67 13.13 12.83 18.12
CA ILE A 67 14.56 12.71 18.48
C ILE A 67 15.23 14.09 18.34
N THR A 68 15.01 14.78 17.23
CA THR A 68 15.56 16.12 17.00
C THR A 68 15.05 17.12 18.02
N LEU A 69 13.74 17.14 18.31
CA LEU A 69 13.16 18.00 19.33
C LEU A 69 13.74 17.71 20.72
N SER A 70 13.90 16.43 21.07
CA SER A 70 14.49 16.02 22.36
C SER A 70 15.95 16.46 22.46
N TYR A 71 16.73 16.31 21.39
CA TYR A 71 18.12 16.77 21.33
C TYR A 71 18.23 18.29 21.48
N LEU A 72 17.40 19.03 20.73
CA LEU A 72 17.33 20.49 20.77
C LEU A 72 16.90 21.02 22.13
N GLY A 73 16.01 20.33 22.85
CA GLY A 73 15.60 20.70 24.20
C GLY A 73 16.69 20.56 25.28
N ASN A 74 17.79 19.87 24.98
CA ASN A 74 18.96 19.75 25.86
C ASN A 74 20.07 20.75 25.52
N ILE A 75 19.93 21.53 24.43
CA ILE A 75 20.90 22.55 24.05
C ILE A 75 20.44 23.88 24.61
N GLU A 76 21.31 24.53 25.39
CA GLU A 76 21.11 25.92 25.79
C GLU A 76 21.35 26.84 24.58
N ILE A 77 20.30 27.50 24.12
CA ILE A 77 20.35 28.44 23.00
C ILE A 77 19.98 29.81 23.53
N ASP A 78 20.85 30.79 23.28
CA ASP A 78 20.58 32.19 23.57
C ASP A 78 19.56 32.73 22.56
N VAL A 79 18.30 32.84 23.00
CA VAL A 79 17.18 33.30 22.17
C VAL A 79 17.30 34.76 21.73
N GLU A 80 18.18 35.54 22.36
CA GLU A 80 18.39 36.96 22.03
C GLU A 80 19.36 37.14 20.85
N LYS A 81 20.15 36.10 20.53
CA LYS A 81 21.14 36.14 19.46
C LYS A 81 20.61 35.45 18.21
N PRO A 82 20.59 36.13 17.04
CA PRO A 82 20.17 35.51 15.80
C PRO A 82 21.15 34.39 15.40
N ILE A 83 20.62 33.26 14.94
CA ILE A 83 21.40 32.13 14.43
C ILE A 83 21.45 32.27 12.90
N MET A 84 22.63 32.54 12.34
CA MET A 84 22.80 32.77 10.89
C MET A 84 21.90 33.90 10.34
N GLY A 85 21.56 34.89 11.18
CA GLY A 85 20.67 35.99 10.80
C GLY A 85 19.16 35.67 10.87
N PHE A 86 18.79 34.43 11.22
CA PHE A 86 17.41 34.04 11.45
C PHE A 86 17.07 34.07 12.95
N ASP A 87 15.79 34.27 13.25
CA ASP A 87 15.22 34.08 14.58
C ASP A 87 15.48 32.63 15.05
N PRO A 88 16.04 32.42 16.26
CA PRO A 88 16.22 31.10 16.85
C PRO A 88 14.98 30.19 16.71
N LEU A 89 13.76 30.70 16.90
CA LEU A 89 12.55 29.90 16.76
C LEU A 89 12.37 29.33 15.34
N MET A 90 12.71 30.08 14.30
CA MET A 90 12.66 29.61 12.91
C MET A 90 13.69 28.51 12.66
N VAL A 91 14.91 28.68 13.18
CA VAL A 91 15.98 27.69 13.03
C VAL A 91 15.62 26.39 13.75
N MET A 92 15.05 26.49 14.96
CA MET A 92 14.62 25.34 15.76
C MET A 92 13.47 24.59 15.09
N GLY A 93 12.43 25.32 14.65
CA GLY A 93 11.32 24.72 13.90
C GLY A 93 11.81 24.07 12.61
N GLY A 94 12.70 24.73 11.88
CA GLY A 94 13.34 24.21 10.67
C GLY A 94 14.15 22.94 10.94
N ALA A 95 14.91 22.90 12.04
CA ALA A 95 15.69 21.74 12.45
C ALA A 95 14.79 20.54 12.76
N VAL A 96 13.68 20.75 13.50
CA VAL A 96 12.71 19.67 13.79
C VAL A 96 12.05 19.15 12.52
N ILE A 97 11.65 20.04 11.61
CA ILE A 97 11.09 19.67 10.30
C ILE A 97 12.13 18.86 9.51
N LEU A 98 13.39 19.31 9.47
CA LEU A 98 14.47 18.60 8.79
C LEU A 98 14.70 17.20 9.38
N GLY A 99 14.73 17.09 10.71
CA GLY A 99 14.82 15.82 11.42
C GLY A 99 13.66 14.88 11.08
N GLY A 100 12.44 15.42 10.99
CA GLY A 100 11.26 14.67 10.56
C GLY A 100 11.33 14.20 9.10
N LEU A 101 11.82 15.04 8.18
CA LEU A 101 12.01 14.67 6.78
C LEU A 101 13.08 13.58 6.62
N VAL A 102 14.21 13.70 7.32
CA VAL A 102 15.26 12.66 7.34
C VAL A 102 14.68 11.36 7.90
N GLY A 103 13.93 11.43 9.01
CA GLY A 103 13.25 10.27 9.58
C GLY A 103 12.25 9.63 8.61
N PHE A 104 11.50 10.43 7.85
CA PHE A 104 10.54 9.94 6.87
C PHE A 104 11.22 9.16 5.73
N LEU A 105 12.39 9.62 5.26
CA LEU A 105 13.18 8.95 4.22
C LEU A 105 13.74 7.58 4.66
N VAL A 106 14.00 7.40 5.96
CA VAL A 106 14.46 6.11 6.52
C VAL A 106 13.32 5.08 6.60
N GLY A 107 12.07 5.53 6.66
CA GLY A 107 10.90 4.68 6.90
C GLY A 107 10.72 3.51 5.94
N PRO A 108 10.86 3.66 4.61
CA PRO A 108 10.77 2.55 3.67
C PRO A 108 11.79 1.42 3.90
N PHE A 109 12.97 1.72 4.45
CA PHE A 109 13.96 0.68 4.79
C PHE A 109 13.45 -0.21 5.94
N ILE A 110 12.86 0.40 6.97
CA ILE A 110 12.24 -0.31 8.10
C ILE A 110 10.96 -1.01 7.64
N GLY A 111 10.10 -0.33 6.88
CA GLY A 111 8.84 -0.87 6.36
C GLY A 111 9.06 -2.10 5.47
N SER A 112 10.04 -2.03 4.56
CA SER A 112 10.37 -3.16 3.68
C SER A 112 10.88 -4.37 4.48
N SER A 113 11.62 -4.13 5.56
CA SER A 113 12.08 -5.18 6.47
C SER A 113 10.89 -5.82 7.20
N ILE A 114 9.97 -5.03 7.76
CA ILE A 114 8.74 -5.52 8.41
C ILE A 114 7.91 -6.36 7.43
N PHE A 115 7.73 -5.89 6.19
CA PHE A 115 6.98 -6.65 5.18
C PHE A 115 7.63 -8.01 4.86
N ARG A 116 8.95 -8.04 4.70
CA ARG A 116 9.70 -9.29 4.47
C ARG A 116 9.61 -10.24 5.66
N LEU A 117 9.64 -9.72 6.89
CA LEU A 117 9.53 -10.51 8.12
C LEU A 117 8.13 -11.12 8.31
N THR A 118 7.09 -10.35 8.01
CA THR A 118 5.69 -10.78 8.18
C THR A 118 5.24 -11.76 7.10
N ASN A 119 5.72 -11.58 5.86
CA ASN A 119 5.32 -12.40 4.70
C ASN A 119 6.40 -13.37 4.22
N ARG A 120 7.31 -13.82 5.10
CA ARG A 120 8.45 -14.70 4.76
C ARG A 120 8.04 -15.92 3.91
N ALA A 121 6.93 -16.58 4.27
CA ALA A 121 6.45 -17.78 3.60
C ALA A 121 6.03 -17.54 2.14
N GLN A 122 5.47 -16.36 1.84
CA GLN A 122 4.96 -16.02 0.51
C GLN A 122 5.94 -15.17 -0.31
N LEU A 123 7.03 -14.68 0.30
CA LEU A 123 7.94 -13.70 -0.31
C LEU A 123 8.49 -14.14 -1.68
N LYS A 124 8.98 -15.39 -1.77
CA LYS A 124 9.51 -15.93 -3.04
C LYS A 124 8.45 -15.99 -4.13
N GLN A 125 7.22 -16.39 -3.78
CA GLN A 125 6.12 -16.43 -4.74
C GLN A 125 5.66 -15.02 -5.14
N PHE A 126 5.65 -14.09 -4.18
CA PHE A 126 5.32 -12.69 -4.39
C PHE A 126 6.31 -12.04 -5.37
N GLU A 127 7.61 -12.26 -5.20
CA GLU A 127 8.64 -11.73 -6.11
C GLU A 127 8.51 -12.30 -7.53
N LEU A 128 8.31 -13.61 -7.68
CA LEU A 128 8.05 -14.24 -8.99
C LEU A 128 6.79 -13.69 -9.65
N LYS A 129 5.73 -13.46 -8.88
CA LYS A 129 4.48 -12.88 -9.39
C LYS A 129 4.64 -11.41 -9.75
N ASN A 130 5.45 -10.68 -8.99
CA ASN A 130 5.77 -9.27 -9.26
C ASN A 130 6.54 -9.13 -10.58
N THR A 131 7.52 -10.00 -10.85
CA THR A 131 8.23 -9.97 -12.15
C THR A 131 7.30 -10.33 -13.32
N GLU A 132 6.40 -11.31 -13.14
CA GLU A 132 5.35 -11.64 -14.12
C GLU A 132 4.39 -10.46 -14.35
N PHE A 133 4.02 -9.74 -13.29
CA PHE A 133 3.18 -8.56 -13.39
C PHE A 133 3.88 -7.43 -14.18
N LEU A 134 5.13 -7.12 -13.84
CA LEU A 134 5.92 -6.08 -14.50
C LEU A 134 6.17 -6.38 -15.98
N SER A 135 6.38 -7.65 -16.35
CA SER A 135 6.52 -8.05 -17.76
C SER A 135 5.23 -7.82 -18.54
N ARG A 136 4.06 -8.15 -17.96
CA ARG A 136 2.74 -7.86 -18.55
C ARG A 136 2.51 -6.35 -18.72
N LEU A 137 2.90 -5.54 -17.73
CA LEU A 137 2.79 -4.07 -17.81
C LEU A 137 3.66 -3.51 -18.93
N ARG A 138 4.91 -3.97 -19.04
CA ARG A 138 5.84 -3.53 -20.09
C ARG A 138 5.27 -3.71 -21.50
N ILE A 139 4.60 -4.83 -21.76
CA ILE A 139 3.99 -5.12 -23.07
C ILE A 139 2.74 -4.25 -23.32
N LYS A 140 1.98 -3.94 -22.26
CA LYS A 140 0.67 -3.29 -22.36
C LYS A 140 0.69 -1.77 -22.15
N ARG A 141 1.78 -1.18 -21.67
CA ARG A 141 1.89 0.28 -21.50
C ARG A 141 1.93 1.00 -22.87
N PRO A 142 1.35 2.20 -22.99
CA PRO A 142 1.49 3.02 -24.19
C PRO A 142 2.87 3.69 -24.26
N ASP A 143 3.22 4.20 -25.44
CA ASP A 143 4.43 5.00 -25.63
C ASP A 143 4.25 6.40 -25.01
N PRO A 144 5.10 6.81 -24.05
CA PRO A 144 5.00 8.11 -23.41
C PRO A 144 5.28 9.30 -24.34
N SER A 145 5.92 9.09 -25.49
CA SER A 145 6.20 10.15 -26.45
C SER A 145 4.94 10.84 -26.99
N SER A 146 3.81 10.11 -27.02
CA SER A 146 2.52 10.57 -27.55
C SER A 146 1.61 11.26 -26.54
N GLN A 147 2.14 11.66 -25.38
CA GLN A 147 1.38 12.36 -24.35
C GLN A 147 1.12 13.83 -24.74
N SER A 148 -0.08 14.33 -24.43
CA SER A 148 -0.43 15.74 -24.58
C SER A 148 -1.19 16.25 -23.35
N PHE A 149 -1.32 17.56 -23.20
CA PHE A 149 -2.11 18.14 -22.10
C PHE A 149 -3.58 17.65 -22.11
N SER A 150 -4.15 17.42 -23.30
CA SER A 150 -5.52 16.91 -23.48
C SER A 150 -5.64 15.38 -23.40
N ASN A 151 -4.52 14.65 -23.49
CA ASN A 151 -4.44 13.20 -23.40
C ASN A 151 -3.28 12.78 -22.48
N PRO A 152 -3.45 12.88 -21.16
CA PRO A 152 -2.41 12.50 -20.22
C PRO A 152 -2.17 10.99 -20.26
N ILE A 153 -0.92 10.59 -20.07
CA ILE A 153 -0.53 9.19 -20.02
C ILE A 153 -1.13 8.50 -18.78
N PRO A 154 -1.70 7.28 -18.92
CA PRO A 154 -2.07 6.48 -17.74
C PRO A 154 -0.82 6.12 -16.92
N ASP A 155 -1.02 5.65 -15.69
CA ASP A 155 0.04 5.23 -14.77
C ASP A 155 1.07 4.32 -15.45
N TYR A 156 2.22 4.89 -15.81
CA TYR A 156 3.22 4.24 -16.66
C TYR A 156 3.93 3.07 -15.98
N TYR A 157 4.08 3.16 -14.65
CA TYR A 157 4.77 2.16 -13.84
C TYR A 157 3.82 1.18 -13.15
N GLY A 158 2.51 1.47 -13.14
CA GLY A 158 1.48 0.64 -12.51
C GLY A 158 1.55 0.64 -10.98
N GLU A 159 2.05 1.73 -10.40
CA GLU A 159 2.14 1.92 -8.95
C GLU A 159 0.76 1.80 -8.28
N LYS A 160 -0.29 2.34 -8.89
CA LYS A 160 -1.64 2.46 -8.33
C LYS A 160 -2.53 1.22 -8.54
N ILE A 161 -2.00 0.16 -9.15
CA ILE A 161 -2.77 -1.07 -9.42
C ILE A 161 -2.72 -2.00 -8.21
N TYR A 162 -3.82 -2.07 -7.43
CA TYR A 162 -3.93 -2.89 -6.20
C TYR A 162 -5.09 -3.89 -6.22
N SER A 163 -5.73 -4.07 -7.37
CA SER A 163 -6.77 -5.08 -7.58
C SER A 163 -6.89 -5.46 -9.05
N LEU A 164 -7.58 -6.57 -9.33
CA LEU A 164 -7.91 -6.96 -10.70
C LEU A 164 -8.81 -5.94 -11.41
N LYS A 165 -9.66 -5.23 -10.66
CA LYS A 165 -10.52 -4.17 -11.20
C LYS A 165 -9.66 -3.00 -11.68
N ASP A 166 -8.69 -2.57 -10.88
CA ASP A 166 -7.77 -1.49 -11.23
C ASP A 166 -6.93 -1.86 -12.44
N TYR A 167 -6.47 -3.12 -12.52
CA TYR A 167 -5.73 -3.61 -13.67
C TYR A 167 -6.56 -3.57 -14.96
N LYS A 168 -7.83 -4.01 -14.91
CA LYS A 168 -8.75 -3.92 -16.06
C LYS A 168 -9.06 -2.48 -16.44
N GLN A 169 -9.19 -1.58 -15.46
CA GLN A 169 -9.37 -0.15 -15.70
C GLN A 169 -8.14 0.42 -16.42
N TRP A 170 -6.94 0.16 -15.88
CA TRP A 170 -5.68 0.60 -16.48
C TRP A 170 -5.53 0.13 -17.93
N LEU A 171 -5.89 -1.12 -18.24
CA LEU A 171 -5.90 -1.61 -19.63
C LEU A 171 -6.86 -0.83 -20.55
N ARG A 172 -8.05 -0.45 -20.04
CA ARG A 172 -8.99 0.40 -20.77
C ARG A 172 -8.43 1.80 -20.98
N ASP A 173 -7.78 2.37 -19.96
CA ASP A 173 -7.16 3.69 -20.04
C ASP A 173 -6.00 3.70 -21.05
N CYS A 174 -5.16 2.66 -21.08
CA CYS A 174 -4.13 2.49 -22.10
C CYS A 174 -4.71 2.40 -23.52
N ASN A 175 -5.83 1.71 -23.70
CA ASN A 175 -6.50 1.63 -25.00
C ASN A 175 -7.15 2.96 -25.41
N ALA A 176 -7.77 3.67 -24.46
CA ALA A 176 -8.32 5.01 -24.70
C ALA A 176 -7.23 6.02 -25.07
N PHE A 177 -6.09 5.97 -24.38
CA PHE A 177 -4.91 6.79 -24.69
C PHE A 177 -4.41 6.51 -26.11
N ARG A 178 -4.20 5.23 -26.48
CA ARG A 178 -3.77 4.86 -27.84
C ARG A 178 -4.74 5.32 -28.94
N ARG A 179 -6.04 5.30 -28.67
CA ARG A 179 -7.04 5.78 -29.63
C ARG A 179 -6.89 7.29 -29.85
N LYS A 180 -6.85 8.05 -28.75
CA LYS A 180 -6.66 9.50 -28.80
C LYS A 180 -5.32 9.89 -29.44
N SER A 181 -4.22 9.21 -29.09
CA SER A 181 -2.90 9.49 -29.68
C SER A 181 -2.85 9.28 -31.19
N LYS A 182 -3.73 8.47 -31.77
CA LYS A 182 -3.84 8.30 -33.23
C LYS A 182 -4.69 9.37 -33.92
N GLU A 183 -5.55 10.06 -33.18
CA GLU A 183 -6.44 11.10 -33.71
C GLU A 183 -5.76 12.48 -33.76
N PHE A 184 -4.73 12.71 -32.93
CA PHE A 184 -4.09 14.02 -32.73
C PHE A 184 -2.61 14.11 -33.16
N LEU A 185 -2.02 13.02 -33.68
CA LEU A 185 -0.68 12.98 -34.27
C LEU A 185 -0.79 12.71 -35.77
#